data_AF-A0A1V5YET9-F1
#
_entry.id   AF-A0A1V5YET9-F1
#
_cell.length_a   1.000
_cell.length_b   1.000
_cell.length_c   1.000
_cell.angle_alpha   90.00
_cell.angle_beta   90.00
_cell.angle_gamma   90.00
#
_symmetry.space_group_name_H-M   'P 1'
#
loop_
_entity.id
_entity.type
_entity.pdbx_description
1 polymer ?
#
loop_
_entity_poly.entity_id
_entity_poly.type
_entity_poly.pdbx_seq_one_letter_code
_entity_poly.pdbx_strand_id
1 'polypeptide(L)'
;MTAEEFDGYFNQLNARAVANDNKTTASDFREDLCANLCLLYFEGNSYHFTHRSFQEYFCALFFSKQKDKFIAKLGDFFEKHQRRMYGDNTFFMLYDMVTEKVEEYILLPFLASLFEKCDTIDGYWTFLEGMYPQITYSSDDEYRFTRRVLEPSSFIFSAILAISGFNKGGIVTSTTLAELPYYEELVIERIPHLRQDTIRNRHGEVIDVEEDEDEETGYICQFSVADIRKHQEDFKDLLDALNDDQFICKKQYIAIRKFFGELSARQKHEDDNLLDLL
;
A
#
# COMPACT_ATOMS: atom_id res chain seq x y z
N MET A 1 1.58 -18.68 19.61
CA MET A 1 2.54 -19.79 19.73
C MET A 1 2.52 -20.28 21.16
N THR A 2 2.17 -21.54 21.41
CA THR A 2 2.17 -22.14 22.76
C THR A 2 3.61 -22.42 23.22
N ALA A 3 3.78 -22.72 24.51
CA ALA A 3 5.09 -23.12 25.05
C ALA A 3 5.63 -24.40 24.40
N GLU A 4 4.76 -25.38 24.15
CA GLU A 4 5.14 -26.64 23.50
C GLU A 4 5.56 -26.42 22.04
N GLU A 5 4.83 -25.59 21.30
CA GLU A 5 5.20 -25.21 19.93
C GLU A 5 6.55 -24.50 19.90
N PHE A 6 6.77 -23.56 20.84
CA PHE A 6 8.03 -22.85 20.96
C PHE A 6 9.20 -23.81 21.18
N ASP A 7 9.06 -24.74 22.14
CA ASP A 7 10.10 -25.71 22.46
C ASP A 7 10.36 -26.66 21.30
N GLY A 8 9.30 -27.03 20.58
CA GLY A 8 9.39 -27.76 19.32
C GLY A 8 10.26 -27.04 18.29
N TYR A 9 9.99 -25.76 18.03
CA TYR A 9 10.78 -24.96 17.08
C TYR A 9 12.22 -24.74 17.56
N PHE A 10 12.43 -24.39 18.83
CA PHE A 10 13.75 -24.13 19.40
C PHE A 10 14.68 -25.35 19.28
N ASN A 11 14.14 -26.55 19.53
CA ASN A 11 14.93 -27.79 19.44
C ASN A 11 15.22 -28.21 18.00
N GLN A 12 14.53 -27.66 17.01
CA GLN A 12 14.80 -27.88 15.57
C GLN A 12 15.80 -26.87 14.98
N LEU A 13 16.25 -25.88 15.75
CA LEU A 13 17.16 -24.84 15.26
C LEU A 13 18.54 -25.41 14.94
N ASN A 14 18.88 -25.44 13.64
CA ASN A 14 20.23 -25.80 13.17
C ASN A 14 21.34 -24.90 13.75
N ALA A 15 21.01 -23.67 14.15
CA ALA A 15 21.98 -22.73 14.74
C ALA A 15 22.65 -23.29 16.01
N ARG A 16 21.92 -24.08 16.81
CA ARG A 16 22.47 -24.71 18.03
C ARG A 16 23.49 -25.79 17.69
N ALA A 17 23.20 -26.61 16.68
CA ALA A 17 24.12 -27.63 16.19
C ALA A 17 25.40 -26.99 15.61
N VAL A 18 25.26 -25.90 14.84
CA VAL A 18 26.40 -25.15 14.27
C VAL A 18 27.26 -24.52 15.37
N ALA A 19 26.65 -23.98 16.41
CA ALA A 19 27.36 -23.38 17.55
C ALA A 19 27.87 -24.41 18.58
N ASN A 20 27.60 -25.70 18.38
CA ASN A 20 27.85 -26.78 19.35
C ASN A 20 27.28 -26.46 20.76
N ASP A 21 26.10 -25.83 20.80
CA ASP A 21 25.44 -25.42 22.03
C ASP A 21 24.45 -26.49 22.52
N ASN A 22 24.89 -27.24 23.52
CA ASN A 22 24.11 -28.26 24.20
C ASN A 22 23.61 -27.81 25.58
N LYS A 23 23.93 -26.58 26.00
CA LYS A 23 23.66 -26.11 27.36
C LYS A 23 22.41 -25.26 27.44
N THR A 24 22.20 -24.37 26.46
CA THR A 24 21.05 -23.45 26.48
C THR A 24 19.76 -24.22 26.25
N THR A 25 18.79 -24.05 27.15
CA THR A 25 17.46 -24.65 27.03
C THR A 25 16.48 -23.70 26.35
N ALA A 26 15.37 -24.24 25.85
CA ALA A 26 14.30 -23.42 25.30
C ALA A 26 13.67 -22.51 26.38
N SER A 27 13.67 -22.94 27.64
CA SER A 27 13.21 -22.12 28.76
C SER A 27 14.10 -20.91 28.98
N ASP A 28 15.44 -21.09 28.97
CA ASP A 28 16.40 -19.99 29.11
C ASP A 28 16.19 -18.95 28.01
N PHE A 29 16.02 -19.41 26.76
CA PHE A 29 15.80 -18.52 25.62
C PHE A 29 14.46 -17.78 25.70
N ARG A 30 13.38 -18.42 26.16
CA ARG A 30 12.10 -17.74 26.38
C ARG A 30 12.18 -16.72 27.50
N GLU A 31 12.89 -17.04 28.58
CA GLU A 31 13.11 -16.11 29.70
C GLU A 31 13.88 -14.88 29.21
N ASP A 32 14.91 -15.06 28.39
CA ASP A 32 15.61 -13.94 27.75
C ASP A 32 14.67 -13.11 26.87
N LEU A 33 13.87 -13.74 26.01
CA LEU A 33 12.93 -13.03 25.13
C LEU A 33 11.82 -12.29 25.89
N CYS A 34 11.38 -12.80 27.05
CA CYS A 34 10.27 -12.22 27.80
C CYS A 34 10.70 -11.23 28.88
N ALA A 35 11.72 -11.58 29.67
CA ALA A 35 12.11 -10.82 30.86
C ALA A 35 13.29 -9.88 30.62
N ASN A 36 14.27 -10.28 29.79
CA ASN A 36 15.50 -9.51 29.59
C ASN A 36 15.43 -8.58 28.38
N LEU A 37 14.93 -9.10 27.25
CA LEU A 37 14.81 -8.36 25.99
C LEU A 37 13.42 -7.75 25.78
N CYS A 38 12.40 -8.27 26.49
CA CYS A 38 11.01 -7.83 26.39
C CYS A 38 10.48 -7.82 24.94
N LEU A 39 10.91 -8.78 24.12
CA LEU A 39 10.43 -8.95 22.74
C LEU A 39 9.11 -9.71 22.70
N LEU A 40 8.90 -10.63 23.64
CA LEU A 40 7.68 -11.41 23.76
C LEU A 40 7.03 -11.19 25.12
N TYR A 41 5.72 -11.39 25.19
CA TYR A 41 5.00 -11.56 26.44
C TYR A 41 4.13 -12.80 26.36
N PHE A 42 3.80 -13.36 27.53
CA PHE A 42 2.94 -14.54 27.63
C PHE A 42 1.57 -14.13 28.14
N GLU A 43 0.53 -14.41 27.35
CA GLU A 43 -0.86 -14.14 27.70
C GLU A 43 -1.76 -15.21 27.08
N GLY A 44 -2.82 -15.63 27.76
CA GLY A 44 -3.81 -16.54 27.17
C GLY A 44 -3.24 -17.90 26.75
N ASN A 45 -2.20 -18.38 27.45
CA ASN A 45 -1.47 -19.61 27.14
C ASN A 45 -0.67 -19.58 25.82
N SER A 46 -0.36 -18.39 25.30
CA SER A 46 0.50 -18.21 24.14
C SER A 46 1.45 -17.03 24.26
N TYR A 47 2.58 -17.15 23.56
CA TYR A 47 3.55 -16.08 23.38
C TYR A 47 3.14 -15.16 22.23
N HIS A 48 3.29 -13.86 22.46
CA HIS A 48 2.98 -12.78 21.51
C HIS A 48 4.13 -11.77 21.47
N PHE A 49 4.35 -11.14 20.32
CA PHE A 49 5.29 -10.02 20.23
C PHE A 49 4.75 -8.81 20.99
N THR A 50 5.60 -8.15 21.78
CA THR A 50 5.26 -6.92 22.50
C THR A 50 4.88 -5.77 21.56
N HIS A 51 5.46 -5.75 20.36
CA HIS A 51 5.14 -4.77 19.34
C HIS A 51 5.10 -5.41 17.94
N ARG A 52 4.13 -4.98 17.12
CA ARG A 52 3.92 -5.49 15.75
C ARG A 52 5.18 -5.33 14.88
N SER A 53 5.93 -4.24 15.06
CA SER A 53 7.14 -3.98 14.25
C SER A 53 8.22 -5.06 14.41
N PHE A 54 8.32 -5.74 15.56
CA PHE A 54 9.27 -6.84 15.72
C PHE A 54 8.87 -8.03 14.85
N GLN A 55 7.57 -8.35 14.80
CA GLN A 55 7.06 -9.40 13.93
C GLN A 55 7.34 -9.07 12.46
N GLU A 56 7.04 -7.85 12.03
CA GLU A 56 7.29 -7.38 10.66
C GLU A 56 8.78 -7.44 10.30
N TYR A 57 9.64 -6.97 11.21
CA TYR A 57 11.09 -7.01 11.03
C TYR A 57 11.64 -8.44 10.90
N PHE A 58 11.27 -9.34 11.82
CA PHE A 58 11.77 -10.72 11.75
C PHE A 58 11.21 -11.47 10.53
N CYS A 59 9.99 -11.15 10.10
CA CYS A 59 9.42 -11.67 8.87
C CYS A 59 10.22 -11.19 7.64
N ALA A 60 10.50 -9.89 7.55
CA ALA A 60 11.31 -9.30 6.48
C ALA A 60 12.74 -9.87 6.47
N LEU A 61 13.37 -10.00 7.65
CA LEU A 61 14.70 -10.59 7.80
C LEU A 61 14.72 -12.08 7.41
N PHE A 62 13.65 -12.82 7.69
CA PHE A 62 13.53 -14.19 7.24
C PHE A 62 13.43 -14.24 5.71
N PHE A 63 12.61 -13.38 5.11
CA PHE A 63 12.44 -13.28 3.66
C PHE A 63 13.72 -12.86 2.95
N SER A 64 14.48 -11.91 3.47
CA SER A 64 15.72 -11.42 2.85
C SER A 64 16.81 -12.49 2.72
N LYS A 65 16.75 -13.53 3.56
CA LYS A 65 17.66 -14.68 3.53
C LYS A 65 17.25 -15.78 2.56
N GLN A 66 16.08 -15.67 1.92
CA GLN A 66 15.59 -16.71 1.02
C GLN A 66 16.26 -16.64 -0.35
N LYS A 67 16.18 -17.75 -1.09
CA LYS A 67 16.69 -17.83 -2.47
C LYS A 67 15.82 -16.99 -3.41
N ASP A 68 16.40 -16.55 -4.52
CA ASP A 68 15.76 -15.60 -5.45
C ASP A 68 14.43 -16.12 -6.03
N LYS A 69 14.35 -17.42 -6.34
CA LYS A 69 13.11 -18.09 -6.76
C LYS A 69 11.96 -17.97 -5.74
N PHE A 70 12.29 -17.82 -4.46
CA PHE A 70 11.30 -17.61 -3.41
C PHE A 70 10.90 -16.14 -3.32
N ILE A 71 11.85 -15.20 -3.47
CA ILE A 71 11.56 -13.76 -3.53
C ILE A 71 10.56 -13.44 -4.65
N ALA A 72 10.73 -14.02 -5.84
CA ALA A 72 9.76 -13.87 -6.93
C ALA A 72 8.31 -14.26 -6.52
N LYS A 73 8.17 -15.35 -5.73
CA LYS A 73 6.85 -15.80 -5.23
C LYS A 73 6.30 -14.93 -4.10
N LEU A 74 7.15 -14.17 -3.41
CA LEU A 74 6.69 -13.23 -2.38
C LEU A 74 5.86 -12.11 -3.00
N GLY A 75 6.21 -11.63 -4.19
CA GLY A 75 5.40 -10.65 -4.92
C GLY A 75 3.93 -11.07 -5.03
N ASP A 76 3.69 -12.29 -5.52
CA ASP A 76 2.34 -12.88 -5.61
C ASP A 76 1.66 -13.05 -4.25
N PHE A 77 2.44 -13.36 -3.20
CA PHE A 77 1.91 -13.50 -1.86
C PHE A 77 1.37 -12.18 -1.32
N PHE A 78 2.15 -11.10 -1.45
CA PHE A 78 1.74 -9.77 -1.01
C PHE A 78 0.54 -9.25 -1.82
N GLU A 79 0.55 -9.47 -3.14
CA GLU A 79 -0.53 -9.07 -4.04
C GLU A 79 -1.87 -9.72 -3.65
N LYS A 80 -1.88 -11.03 -3.36
CA LYS A 80 -3.09 -11.76 -2.94
C LYS A 80 -3.62 -11.36 -1.57
N HIS A 81 -2.79 -10.74 -0.73
CA HIS A 81 -3.13 -10.40 0.65
C HIS A 81 -3.18 -8.89 0.92
N GLN A 82 -3.33 -8.06 -0.12
CA GLN A 82 -3.34 -6.59 -0.02
C GLN A 82 -4.09 -6.04 1.21
N ARG A 83 -5.33 -6.47 1.44
CA ARG A 83 -6.15 -5.99 2.57
C ARG A 83 -5.52 -6.25 3.95
N ARG A 84 -4.83 -7.39 4.11
CA ARG A 84 -4.14 -7.74 5.37
C ARG A 84 -2.79 -7.04 5.50
N MET A 85 -2.15 -6.76 4.36
CA MET A 85 -0.86 -6.06 4.30
C MET A 85 -1.00 -4.55 4.44
N TYR A 86 -2.23 -4.04 4.53
CA TYR A 86 -2.48 -2.64 4.79
C TYR A 86 -1.95 -2.25 6.18
N GLY A 87 -1.07 -1.24 6.20
CA GLY A 87 -0.36 -0.82 7.41
C GLY A 87 0.74 -1.78 7.88
N ASP A 88 1.07 -2.80 7.08
CA ASP A 88 2.18 -3.72 7.34
C ASP A 88 3.47 -3.23 6.67
N ASN A 89 4.56 -3.17 7.42
CA ASN A 89 5.85 -2.70 6.89
C ASN A 89 6.78 -3.81 6.40
N THR A 90 6.37 -5.08 6.46
CA THR A 90 7.24 -6.22 6.11
C THR A 90 7.82 -6.09 4.70
N PHE A 91 7.00 -5.67 3.71
CA PHE A 91 7.48 -5.52 2.33
C PHE A 91 8.52 -4.39 2.20
N PHE A 92 8.29 -3.25 2.84
CA PHE A 92 9.23 -2.12 2.80
C PHE A 92 10.52 -2.43 3.54
N MET A 93 10.44 -3.10 4.69
CA MET A 93 11.64 -3.59 5.40
C MET A 93 12.40 -4.62 4.57
N LEU A 94 11.71 -5.51 3.85
CA LEU A 94 12.33 -6.46 2.93
C LEU A 94 13.05 -5.72 1.80
N TYR A 95 12.40 -4.72 1.20
CA TYR A 95 13.00 -3.85 0.19
C TYR A 95 14.27 -3.18 0.71
N ASP A 96 14.23 -2.57 1.90
CA ASP A 96 15.40 -1.91 2.50
C ASP A 96 16.56 -2.88 2.78
N MET A 97 16.27 -4.16 3.07
CA MET A 97 17.28 -5.18 3.35
C MET A 97 17.93 -5.77 2.09
N VAL A 98 17.16 -5.96 1.01
CA VAL A 98 17.60 -6.63 -0.23
C VAL A 98 17.01 -5.94 -1.46
N THR A 99 17.29 -4.64 -1.60
CA THR A 99 16.78 -3.76 -2.65
C THR A 99 16.89 -4.36 -4.04
N GLU A 100 18.11 -4.73 -4.46
CA GLU A 100 18.40 -5.26 -5.79
C GLU A 100 17.53 -6.49 -6.12
N LYS A 101 17.38 -7.41 -5.16
CA LYS A 101 16.56 -8.62 -5.35
C LYS A 101 15.07 -8.29 -5.47
N VAL A 102 14.58 -7.34 -4.68
CA VAL A 102 13.16 -6.95 -4.77
C VAL A 102 12.89 -6.22 -6.09
N GLU A 103 13.80 -5.33 -6.50
CA GLU A 103 13.73 -4.66 -7.80
C GLU A 103 13.74 -5.68 -8.95
N GLU A 104 14.69 -6.61 -8.97
CA GLU A 104 14.87 -7.62 -10.01
C GLU A 104 13.75 -8.67 -10.06
N TYR A 105 13.39 -9.26 -8.92
CA TYR A 105 12.50 -10.43 -8.89
C TYR A 105 11.03 -10.11 -8.63
N ILE A 106 10.70 -8.88 -8.18
CA ILE A 106 9.33 -8.47 -7.88
C ILE A 106 8.91 -7.26 -8.72
N LEU A 107 9.62 -6.14 -8.61
CA LEU A 107 9.16 -4.88 -9.23
C LEU A 107 9.27 -4.93 -10.75
N LEU A 108 10.42 -5.35 -11.29
CA LEU A 108 10.65 -5.41 -12.73
C LEU A 108 9.70 -6.37 -13.46
N PRO A 109 9.51 -7.63 -13.01
CA PRO A 109 8.54 -8.53 -13.65
C PRO A 109 7.12 -8.01 -13.59
N PHE A 110 6.72 -7.39 -12.47
CA PHE A 110 5.41 -6.77 -12.33
C PHE A 110 5.21 -5.63 -13.33
N LEU A 111 6.16 -4.69 -13.39
CA LEU A 111 6.10 -3.52 -14.28
C LEU A 111 6.20 -3.90 -15.75
N ALA A 112 7.05 -4.87 -16.09
CA ALA A 112 7.16 -5.40 -17.44
C ALA A 112 5.82 -6.00 -17.90
N SER A 113 5.18 -6.85 -17.08
CA SER A 113 3.88 -7.42 -17.40
C SER A 113 2.78 -6.37 -17.48
N LEU A 114 2.79 -5.36 -16.59
CA LEU A 114 1.84 -4.26 -16.62
C LEU A 114 1.96 -3.46 -17.91
N PHE A 115 3.16 -3.01 -18.26
CA PHE A 115 3.37 -2.14 -19.41
C PHE A 115 3.30 -2.89 -20.74
N GLU A 116 3.66 -4.17 -20.80
CA GLU A 116 3.40 -5.01 -21.97
C GLU A 116 1.89 -5.09 -22.30
N LYS A 117 1.05 -5.30 -21.27
CA LYS A 117 -0.42 -5.28 -21.45
C LYS A 117 -0.92 -3.92 -21.89
N CYS A 118 -0.40 -2.84 -21.28
CA CYS A 118 -0.76 -1.48 -21.68
C CYS A 118 -0.38 -1.22 -23.15
N ASP A 119 0.85 -1.55 -23.56
CA ASP A 119 1.35 -1.30 -24.91
C ASP A 119 0.63 -2.13 -25.98
N THR A 120 0.10 -3.31 -25.61
CA THR A 120 -0.61 -4.20 -26.52
C THR A 120 -2.09 -3.84 -26.71
N ILE A 121 -2.75 -3.30 -25.68
CA ILE A 121 -4.21 -3.09 -25.68
C ILE A 121 -4.54 -1.62 -25.93
N ASP A 122 -4.44 -0.77 -24.91
CA ASP A 122 -4.86 0.63 -25.00
C ASP A 122 -4.17 1.53 -23.96
N GLY A 123 -2.85 1.41 -23.89
CA GLY A 123 -1.95 2.27 -23.13
C GLY A 123 -2.44 2.64 -21.74
N TYR A 124 -2.63 3.94 -21.53
CA TYR A 124 -3.06 4.52 -20.26
C TYR A 124 -4.43 4.00 -19.79
N TRP A 125 -5.36 3.74 -20.70
CA TRP A 125 -6.68 3.26 -20.29
C TRP A 125 -6.66 1.82 -19.79
N THR A 126 -5.80 0.97 -20.37
CA THR A 126 -5.56 -0.38 -19.85
C THR A 126 -4.95 -0.32 -18.45
N PHE A 127 -4.03 0.63 -18.23
CA PHE A 127 -3.48 0.89 -16.90
C PHE A 127 -4.57 1.33 -15.91
N LEU A 128 -5.42 2.28 -16.30
CA LEU A 128 -6.46 2.83 -15.44
C LEU A 128 -7.49 1.76 -15.07
N GLU A 129 -7.96 0.96 -16.02
CA GLU A 129 -8.87 -0.17 -15.74
C GLU A 129 -8.24 -1.24 -14.86
N GLY A 130 -6.94 -1.52 -15.05
CA GLY A 130 -6.24 -2.55 -14.29
C GLY A 130 -5.98 -2.12 -12.84
N MET A 131 -5.37 -0.94 -12.66
CA MET A 131 -4.93 -0.45 -11.36
C MET A 131 -6.02 0.31 -10.59
N TYR A 132 -6.97 0.92 -11.29
CA TYR A 132 -8.06 1.70 -10.69
C TYR A 132 -9.42 1.30 -11.28
N PRO A 133 -9.81 0.01 -11.18
CA PRO A 133 -11.02 -0.50 -11.83
C PRO A 133 -12.31 0.20 -11.38
N GLN A 134 -12.29 0.73 -10.15
CA GLN A 134 -13.35 1.53 -9.56
C GLN A 134 -12.74 2.80 -8.97
N ILE A 135 -13.30 3.95 -9.32
CA ILE A 135 -12.91 5.26 -8.81
C ILE A 135 -14.09 5.80 -8.01
N THR A 136 -13.79 6.28 -6.81
CA THR A 136 -14.74 7.07 -6.01
C THR A 136 -14.26 8.52 -6.07
N TYR A 137 -15.14 9.50 -5.91
CA TYR A 137 -14.78 10.92 -5.74
C TYR A 137 -15.87 11.68 -4.99
N SER A 138 -15.54 12.79 -4.34
CA SER A 138 -16.48 13.57 -3.54
C SER A 138 -16.42 15.06 -3.84
N SER A 139 -17.52 15.76 -3.54
CA SER A 139 -17.65 17.21 -3.76
C SER A 139 -16.88 18.08 -2.76
N ASP A 140 -16.47 17.51 -1.62
CA ASP A 140 -15.93 18.27 -0.50
C ASP A 140 -14.65 17.62 0.04
N ASP A 141 -13.69 18.49 0.34
CA ASP A 141 -12.37 18.20 0.92
C ASP A 141 -12.45 17.95 2.44
N GLU A 142 -13.49 18.45 3.12
CA GLU A 142 -13.61 18.44 4.59
C GLU A 142 -14.15 17.13 5.17
N TYR A 143 -14.63 16.19 4.35
CA TYR A 143 -15.13 14.92 4.88
C TYR A 143 -13.99 13.98 5.31
N ARG A 144 -13.64 14.12 6.59
CA ARG A 144 -12.66 13.38 7.41
C ARG A 144 -12.89 11.87 7.55
N PHE A 145 -13.75 11.26 6.74
CA PHE A 145 -13.63 9.82 6.57
C PHE A 145 -12.46 9.58 5.64
N THR A 146 -11.37 9.08 6.21
CA THR A 146 -10.17 8.55 5.56
C THR A 146 -10.47 7.34 4.65
N ARG A 147 -11.62 7.33 3.95
CA ARG A 147 -11.81 6.55 2.74
C ARG A 147 -10.82 7.12 1.75
N ARG A 148 -9.74 6.39 1.57
CA ARG A 148 -8.75 6.62 0.52
C ARG A 148 -9.48 6.44 -0.80
N VAL A 149 -9.98 7.56 -1.32
CA VAL A 149 -10.88 7.63 -2.47
C VAL A 149 -10.20 7.10 -3.75
N LEU A 150 -8.86 7.08 -3.77
CA LEU A 150 -8.06 6.60 -4.87
C LEU A 150 -6.85 5.75 -4.42
N GLU A 151 -7.10 4.46 -4.14
CA GLU A 151 -6.03 3.46 -3.96
C GLU A 151 -5.97 2.49 -5.14
N PRO A 152 -4.77 2.08 -5.57
CA PRO A 152 -4.66 1.01 -6.55
C PRO A 152 -5.24 -0.31 -6.03
N SER A 153 -5.82 -1.08 -6.95
CA SER A 153 -6.22 -2.48 -6.75
C SER A 153 -5.04 -3.44 -6.58
N SER A 154 -3.81 -2.95 -6.68
CA SER A 154 -2.58 -3.72 -6.59
C SER A 154 -1.71 -3.25 -5.42
N PHE A 155 -1.31 -4.20 -4.57
CA PHE A 155 -0.38 -3.93 -3.48
C PHE A 155 1.00 -3.57 -4.02
N ILE A 156 1.52 -4.34 -4.98
CA ILE A 156 2.85 -4.13 -5.54
C ILE A 156 2.92 -2.77 -6.24
N PHE A 157 1.88 -2.40 -6.99
CA PHE A 157 1.83 -1.06 -7.59
C PHE A 157 1.80 0.05 -6.54
N SER A 158 1.03 -0.12 -5.47
CA SER A 158 1.01 0.82 -4.33
C SER A 158 2.39 0.96 -3.68
N ALA A 159 3.11 -0.14 -3.51
CA ALA A 159 4.47 -0.13 -2.99
C ALA A 159 5.45 0.58 -3.95
N ILE A 160 5.31 0.38 -5.26
CA ILE A 160 6.11 1.07 -6.29
C ILE A 160 5.87 2.58 -6.25
N LEU A 161 4.63 3.05 -6.07
CA LEU A 161 4.34 4.48 -5.89
C LEU A 161 5.05 5.08 -4.67
N ALA A 162 5.14 4.32 -3.57
CA ALA A 162 5.86 4.74 -2.38
C ALA A 162 7.39 4.73 -2.58
N ILE A 163 7.93 3.69 -3.20
CA ILE A 163 9.36 3.48 -3.43
C ILE A 163 9.91 4.49 -4.45
N SER A 164 9.22 4.71 -5.56
CA SER A 164 9.57 5.69 -6.61
C SER A 164 9.57 7.14 -6.11
N GLY A 165 9.07 7.38 -4.89
CA GLY A 165 8.96 8.71 -4.31
C GLY A 165 7.78 9.51 -4.85
N PHE A 166 6.91 8.94 -5.70
CA PHE A 166 5.72 9.62 -6.19
C PHE A 166 4.83 10.13 -5.03
N ASN A 167 4.74 9.33 -3.96
CA ASN A 167 3.98 9.70 -2.75
C ASN A 167 4.77 10.61 -1.79
N LYS A 168 6.10 10.77 -1.95
CA LYS A 168 6.96 11.58 -1.06
C LYS A 168 7.04 13.01 -1.59
N GLY A 169 6.14 13.88 -1.13
CA GLY A 169 6.25 15.32 -1.44
C GLY A 169 4.97 16.14 -1.36
N GLY A 170 3.89 15.63 -0.76
CA GLY A 170 2.61 16.33 -0.79
C GLY A 170 2.01 16.46 -2.19
N ILE A 171 2.49 15.70 -3.18
CA ILE A 171 1.91 15.65 -4.54
C ILE A 171 0.47 15.11 -4.51
N VAL A 172 0.11 14.38 -3.45
CA VAL A 172 -1.28 14.02 -3.15
C VAL A 172 -1.83 15.06 -2.15
N THR A 173 -2.03 16.29 -2.61
CA THR A 173 -2.67 17.35 -1.79
C THR A 173 -4.18 17.19 -1.69
N SER A 174 -4.81 16.57 -2.69
CA SER A 174 -6.24 16.26 -2.69
C SER A 174 -6.45 14.82 -3.14
N THR A 175 -7.02 14.01 -2.25
CA THR A 175 -7.48 12.64 -2.58
C THR A 175 -8.95 12.63 -2.98
N THR A 176 -9.65 13.76 -2.88
CA THR A 176 -11.11 13.84 -3.05
C THR A 176 -11.52 13.80 -4.51
N LEU A 177 -10.61 14.15 -5.43
CA LEU A 177 -10.88 14.25 -6.86
C LEU A 177 -12.09 15.17 -7.14
N ALA A 178 -12.28 16.19 -6.31
CA ALA A 178 -13.40 17.13 -6.38
C ALA A 178 -13.48 17.90 -7.71
N GLU A 179 -12.39 17.93 -8.47
CA GLU A 179 -12.33 18.52 -9.82
C GLU A 179 -13.06 17.67 -10.88
N LEU A 180 -13.42 16.42 -10.58
CA LEU A 180 -14.15 15.57 -11.52
C LEU A 180 -15.61 16.05 -11.68
N PRO A 181 -16.16 16.02 -12.91
CA PRO A 181 -17.52 16.47 -13.19
C PRO A 181 -18.58 15.69 -12.41
N TYR A 182 -19.66 16.38 -12.02
CA TYR A 182 -20.79 15.78 -11.32
C TYR A 182 -21.72 15.01 -12.27
N TYR A 183 -22.12 13.81 -11.87
CA TYR A 183 -23.12 13.00 -12.55
C TYR A 183 -24.06 12.39 -11.51
N GLU A 184 -25.35 12.74 -11.57
CA GLU A 184 -26.38 12.25 -10.63
C GLU A 184 -26.46 10.71 -10.61
N GLU A 185 -26.33 10.07 -11.77
CA GLU A 185 -26.34 8.61 -11.91
C GLU A 185 -25.15 7.88 -11.27
N LEU A 186 -24.06 8.60 -10.95
CA LEU A 186 -22.89 8.05 -10.28
C LEU A 186 -22.95 8.25 -8.77
N VAL A 187 -23.93 8.99 -8.24
CA VAL A 187 -24.07 9.28 -6.81
C VAL A 187 -24.44 8.01 -6.05
N ILE A 188 -23.59 7.62 -5.09
CA ILE A 188 -23.82 6.49 -4.20
C ILE A 188 -24.26 6.93 -2.79
N GLU A 189 -23.94 8.16 -2.41
CA GLU A 189 -24.23 8.70 -1.08
C GLU A 189 -24.34 10.23 -1.16
N ARG A 190 -25.34 10.79 -0.46
CA ARG A 190 -25.47 12.23 -0.21
C ARG A 190 -25.08 12.50 1.23
N ILE A 191 -24.23 13.50 1.43
CA ILE A 191 -23.71 13.85 2.74
C ILE A 191 -24.32 15.18 3.16
N PRO A 192 -25.09 15.26 4.26
CA PRO A 192 -25.56 16.53 4.77
C PRO A 192 -24.38 17.34 5.31
N HIS A 193 -24.29 18.63 4.95
CA HIS A 193 -23.37 19.53 5.63
C HIS A 193 -23.97 19.89 6.99
N LEU A 194 -23.18 19.72 8.06
CA LEU A 194 -23.58 20.11 9.41
C LEU A 194 -22.91 21.45 9.73
N ARG A 195 -23.72 22.47 9.97
CA ARG A 195 -23.25 23.77 10.42
C ARG A 195 -23.26 23.81 11.94
N GLN A 196 -22.10 24.07 12.53
CA GLN A 196 -21.98 24.31 13.98
C GLN A 196 -22.10 25.80 14.29
N ASP A 197 -23.21 26.20 14.90
CA ASP A 197 -23.39 27.56 15.41
C ASP A 197 -23.07 27.60 16.91
N THR A 198 -22.02 28.35 17.26
CA THR A 198 -21.56 28.48 18.65
C THR A 198 -22.33 29.58 19.38
N ILE A 199 -23.12 29.22 20.38
CA ILE A 199 -23.86 30.17 21.22
C ILE A 199 -22.94 30.67 22.33
N ARG A 200 -22.72 31.98 22.39
CA ARG A 200 -21.86 32.64 23.40
C ARG A 200 -22.66 33.51 24.35
N ASN A 201 -22.23 33.59 25.62
CA ASN A 201 -22.79 34.52 26.59
C ASN A 201 -22.32 35.96 26.35
N ARG A 202 -22.87 36.90 27.12
CA ARG A 202 -22.52 38.33 27.05
C ARG A 202 -21.06 38.63 27.41
N HIS A 203 -20.35 37.69 28.02
CA HIS A 203 -18.92 37.76 28.34
C HIS A 203 -18.03 37.06 27.30
N GLY A 204 -18.63 36.46 26.25
CA GLY A 204 -17.93 35.77 25.17
C GLY A 204 -17.61 34.30 25.43
N GLU A 205 -18.09 33.72 26.54
CA GLU A 205 -17.90 32.30 26.84
C GLU A 205 -18.90 31.45 26.07
N VAL A 206 -18.45 30.33 25.52
CA VAL A 206 -19.31 29.37 24.81
C VAL A 206 -20.25 28.70 25.82
N ILE A 207 -21.56 28.85 25.60
CA ILE A 207 -22.62 28.24 26.42
C ILE A 207 -23.10 26.94 25.77
N ASP A 208 -23.23 26.97 24.45
CA ASP A 208 -23.79 25.85 23.68
C ASP A 208 -23.23 25.83 22.25
N VAL A 209 -23.36 24.70 21.59
CA VAL A 209 -23.08 24.52 20.16
C VAL A 209 -24.28 23.80 19.56
N GLU A 210 -25.04 24.51 18.73
CA GLU A 210 -26.13 23.91 17.96
C GLU A 210 -25.58 23.40 16.62
N GLU A 211 -26.01 22.20 16.23
CA GLU A 211 -25.70 21.57 14.94
C GLU A 211 -26.97 21.58 14.10
N ASP A 212 -27.00 22.44 13.08
CA ASP A 212 -28.08 22.49 12.10
C ASP A 212 -27.63 21.85 10.79
N GLU A 213 -28.47 21.01 10.19
CA GLU A 213 -28.25 20.48 8.84
C GLU A 213 -28.50 21.58 7.81
N ASP A 214 -27.50 21.85 6.97
CA ASP A 214 -27.62 22.80 5.85
C ASP A 214 -28.48 22.20 4.73
N GLU A 215 -29.12 23.05 3.92
CA GLU A 215 -29.88 22.60 2.74
C GLU A 215 -28.97 22.03 1.65
N GLU A 216 -27.71 22.47 1.60
CA GLU A 216 -26.72 22.01 0.65
C GLU A 216 -26.11 20.67 1.13
N THR A 217 -26.22 19.61 0.32
CA THR A 217 -25.64 18.29 0.63
C THR A 217 -24.46 18.00 -0.30
N GLY A 218 -23.32 17.59 0.24
CA GLY A 218 -22.22 17.04 -0.54
C GLY A 218 -22.60 15.70 -1.17
N TYR A 219 -21.77 15.22 -2.09
CA TYR A 219 -21.99 13.92 -2.75
C TYR A 219 -20.74 13.06 -2.75
N ILE A 220 -20.95 11.76 -2.77
CA ILE A 220 -19.95 10.76 -3.14
C ILE A 220 -20.42 10.09 -4.43
N CYS A 221 -19.60 10.20 -5.46
CA CYS A 221 -19.78 9.51 -6.72
C CYS A 221 -18.85 8.30 -6.81
N GLN A 222 -19.29 7.25 -7.49
CA GLN A 222 -18.48 6.07 -7.77
C GLN A 222 -18.81 5.50 -9.15
N PHE A 223 -17.78 5.06 -9.87
CA PHE A 223 -17.96 4.43 -11.17
C PHE A 223 -16.91 3.34 -11.43
N SER A 224 -17.26 2.40 -12.32
CA SER A 224 -16.27 1.52 -12.93
C SER A 224 -15.71 2.15 -14.19
N VAL A 225 -14.37 2.15 -14.32
CA VAL A 225 -13.69 2.70 -15.51
C VAL A 225 -14.13 1.97 -16.77
N ALA A 226 -14.28 0.64 -16.71
CA ALA A 226 -14.71 -0.15 -17.87
C ALA A 226 -16.14 0.17 -18.31
N ASP A 227 -17.02 0.57 -17.39
CA ASP A 227 -18.42 0.86 -17.72
C ASP A 227 -18.58 2.25 -18.30
N ILE A 228 -17.98 3.30 -17.70
CA ILE A 228 -18.04 4.65 -18.29
C ILE A 228 -17.43 4.69 -19.70
N ARG A 229 -16.44 3.84 -19.98
CA ARG A 229 -15.80 3.73 -21.30
C ARG A 229 -16.66 3.04 -22.35
N LYS A 230 -17.67 2.25 -21.96
CA LYS A 230 -18.70 1.73 -22.88
C LYS A 230 -19.75 2.79 -23.21
N HIS A 231 -19.97 3.73 -22.29
CA HIS A 231 -20.98 4.79 -22.37
C HIS A 231 -20.33 6.17 -22.65
N GLN A 232 -19.49 6.24 -23.69
CA GLN A 232 -18.63 7.41 -23.92
C GLN A 232 -19.39 8.71 -24.20
N GLU A 233 -20.56 8.62 -24.84
CA GLU A 233 -21.39 9.78 -25.14
C GLU A 233 -22.00 10.38 -23.87
N ASP A 234 -22.36 9.52 -22.91
CA ASP A 234 -22.98 9.92 -21.64
C ASP A 234 -21.96 10.54 -20.68
N PHE A 235 -20.71 10.05 -20.70
CA PHE A 235 -19.64 10.45 -19.75
C PHE A 235 -18.46 11.19 -20.39
N LYS A 236 -18.69 11.92 -21.49
CA LYS A 236 -17.61 12.54 -22.26
C LYS A 236 -16.70 13.43 -21.41
N ASP A 237 -17.28 14.35 -20.63
CA ASP A 237 -16.50 15.29 -19.83
C ASP A 237 -15.70 14.57 -18.72
N LEU A 238 -16.24 13.46 -18.20
CA LEU A 238 -15.53 12.63 -17.22
C LEU A 238 -14.35 11.92 -17.88
N LEU A 239 -14.53 11.35 -19.07
CA LEU A 239 -13.46 10.70 -19.83
C LEU A 239 -12.35 11.68 -20.21
N ASP A 240 -12.72 12.91 -20.62
CA ASP A 240 -11.78 13.99 -20.91
C ASP A 240 -10.97 14.37 -19.66
N ALA A 241 -11.63 14.52 -18.50
CA ALA A 241 -10.96 14.80 -17.23
C ALA A 241 -10.01 13.67 -16.79
N LEU A 242 -10.43 12.40 -16.92
CA LEU A 242 -9.59 11.24 -16.58
C LEU A 242 -8.36 11.10 -17.50
N ASN A 243 -8.45 11.61 -18.72
CA ASN A 243 -7.37 11.62 -19.70
C ASN A 243 -6.53 12.91 -19.66
N ASP A 244 -6.81 13.85 -18.76
CA ASP A 244 -5.97 15.04 -18.58
C ASP A 244 -4.58 14.65 -18.03
N ASP A 245 -3.51 15.25 -18.55
CA ASP A 245 -2.14 14.98 -18.09
C ASP A 245 -1.89 15.47 -16.65
N GLN A 246 -2.76 16.34 -16.13
CA GLN A 246 -2.80 16.75 -14.74
C GLN A 246 -3.52 15.76 -13.84
N PHE A 247 -4.34 14.87 -14.39
CA PHE A 247 -5.04 13.86 -13.60
C PHE A 247 -4.04 12.93 -12.91
N ILE A 248 -4.29 12.65 -11.63
CA ILE A 248 -3.32 12.00 -10.75
C ILE A 248 -2.96 10.59 -11.23
N CYS A 249 -3.91 9.79 -11.72
CA CYS A 249 -3.60 8.46 -12.26
C CYS A 249 -2.73 8.52 -13.52
N LYS A 250 -2.91 9.56 -14.35
CA LYS A 250 -2.09 9.75 -15.55
C LYS A 250 -0.68 10.20 -15.20
N LYS A 251 -0.54 11.08 -14.20
CA LYS A 251 0.77 11.42 -13.61
C LYS A 251 1.48 10.18 -13.06
N GLN A 252 0.77 9.31 -12.34
CA GLN A 252 1.32 8.04 -11.85
C GLN A 252 1.78 7.14 -13.00
N TYR A 253 0.95 6.95 -14.03
CA TYR A 253 1.30 6.15 -15.20
C TYR A 253 2.60 6.62 -15.85
N ILE A 254 2.73 7.93 -16.09
CA ILE A 254 3.93 8.54 -16.70
C ILE A 254 5.15 8.38 -15.78
N ALA A 255 4.99 8.72 -14.49
CA ALA A 255 6.07 8.66 -13.52
C ALA A 255 6.60 7.23 -13.33
N ILE A 256 5.71 6.24 -13.23
CA ILE A 256 6.09 4.85 -13.04
C ILE A 256 6.68 4.25 -14.33
N ARG A 257 6.26 4.69 -15.53
CA ARG A 257 6.97 4.32 -16.77
C ARG A 257 8.41 4.81 -16.78
N LYS A 258 8.64 6.06 -16.33
CA LYS A 258 9.99 6.60 -16.20
C LYS A 258 10.82 5.78 -15.20
N PHE A 259 10.26 5.51 -14.02
CA PHE A 259 10.88 4.68 -12.99
C PHE A 259 11.23 3.28 -13.50
N PHE A 260 10.34 2.65 -14.28
CA PHE A 260 10.61 1.35 -14.91
C PHE A 260 11.78 1.39 -15.90
N GLY A 261 11.89 2.46 -16.70
CA GLY A 261 13.03 2.67 -17.59
C GLY A 261 14.35 2.82 -16.83
N GLU A 262 14.35 3.57 -15.73
CA GLU A 262 15.51 3.76 -14.86
C GLU A 262 15.93 2.44 -14.18
N LEU A 263 14.97 1.67 -13.66
CA LEU A 263 15.23 0.32 -13.11
C LEU A 263 15.85 -0.61 -14.14
N SER A 264 15.27 -0.66 -15.35
CA SER A 264 15.73 -1.55 -16.41
C SER A 264 17.14 -1.18 -16.89
N ALA A 265 17.49 0.12 -16.89
CA ALA A 265 18.82 0.58 -17.25
C ALA A 265 19.88 0.21 -16.19
N ARG A 266 19.53 0.31 -14.90
CA ARG A 266 20.44 -0.09 -13.80
C ARG A 266 20.83 -1.57 -13.89
N GLN A 267 19.85 -2.44 -14.16
CA GLN A 267 20.11 -3.88 -14.26
C GLN A 267 21.02 -4.24 -15.45
N LYS A 268 20.79 -3.65 -16.62
CA LYS A 268 21.64 -3.88 -17.81
C LYS A 268 23.10 -3.48 -17.57
N HIS A 269 23.31 -2.36 -16.89
CA HIS A 269 24.66 -1.89 -16.55
C HIS A 269 25.39 -2.84 -15.59
N GLU A 270 24.68 -3.49 -14.66
CA GLU A 270 25.27 -4.51 -13.78
C GLU A 270 25.67 -5.77 -14.55
N ASP A 271 24.81 -6.24 -15.47
CA ASP A 271 25.11 -7.40 -16.33
C ASP A 271 26.31 -7.13 -17.25
N ASP A 272 26.37 -5.95 -17.88
CA ASP A 272 27.48 -5.55 -18.76
C ASP A 272 28.81 -5.49 -17.99
N ASN A 273 28.82 -4.92 -16.78
CA ASN A 273 30.01 -4.90 -15.92
C ASN A 273 30.46 -6.30 -15.49
N LEU A 274 29.54 -7.25 -15.32
CA LEU A 274 29.88 -8.63 -14.99
C LEU A 274 30.56 -9.33 -16.18
N LEU A 275 30.11 -9.06 -17.40
CA LEU A 275 30.71 -9.60 -18.62
C LEU A 275 32.11 -9.04 -18.88
N ASP A 276 32.37 -7.79 -18.48
CA ASP A 276 33.69 -7.16 -18.55
C ASP A 276 34.72 -7.79 -17.57
N LEU A 277 34.26 -8.58 -16.59
CA LEU A 277 35.11 -9.29 -15.62
C LEU A 277 35.43 -10.76 -16.03
N LEU A 278 34.87 -11.25 -17.15
CA LEU A 278 35.07 -12.60 -17.69
C LEU A 278 36.10 -12.62 -18.83
#